data_AF-A0A7T7ZZZ6-F1
#
_entry.id   AF-A0A7T7ZZZ6-F1
#
_cell.length_a   1.000
_cell.length_b   1.000
_cell.length_c   1.000
_cell.angle_alpha   90.00
_cell.angle_beta   90.00
_cell.angle_gamma   90.00
#
_symmetry.space_group_name_H-M   'P 1'
#
loop_
_entity.id
_entity.type
_entity.pdbx_description
1 polymer ?
#
loop_
_entity_poly.entity_id
_entity_poly.type
_entity_poly.pdbx_seq_one_letter_code
_entity_poly.pdbx_strand_id
1 'polypeptide(L)'
;MPADVTGTSVYRIEEDPCTKVTAYGGGWRLPTQKEVVDSAGKNVYTFPGYYNGVKGIFIGTDTQPAPADYDKYLFLPLAGFGNTYNAVKASVEARYWTSTELSAENFYDFSFNSGGVTIGTGQYYKYGESIRCVKRK
;
A
#
# COMPACT_ATOMS: atom_id res chain seq x y z
N MET A 1 -18.22 7.02 4.97
CA MET A 1 -17.02 7.78 5.41
C MET A 1 -16.08 6.76 6.03
N PRO A 2 -14.76 6.84 5.81
CA PRO A 2 -13.82 5.93 6.46
C PRO A 2 -13.97 6.04 7.98
N ALA A 3 -14.06 4.91 8.69
CA ALA A 3 -14.17 4.91 10.14
C ALA A 3 -12.80 5.18 10.77
N ASP A 4 -12.76 6.00 11.82
CA ASP A 4 -11.58 6.12 12.66
C ASP A 4 -11.33 4.77 13.35
N VAL A 5 -10.05 4.42 13.53
CA VAL A 5 -9.65 3.19 14.23
C VAL A 5 -10.17 3.29 15.67
N THR A 6 -11.16 2.47 15.99
CA THR A 6 -11.85 2.50 17.29
C THR A 6 -11.18 1.57 18.31
N GLY A 7 -11.47 1.74 19.60
CA GLY A 7 -10.93 0.89 20.68
C GLY A 7 -11.33 -0.60 20.61
N THR A 8 -12.20 -0.98 19.68
CA THR A 8 -12.58 -2.37 19.38
C THR A 8 -11.81 -2.98 18.19
N SER A 9 -10.90 -2.22 17.59
CA SER A 9 -10.15 -2.64 16.42
C SER A 9 -9.05 -3.66 16.74
N VAL A 10 -8.78 -4.57 15.79
CA VAL A 10 -7.58 -5.43 15.84
C VAL A 10 -6.31 -4.69 15.44
N TYR A 11 -6.44 -3.59 14.69
CA TYR A 11 -5.32 -2.73 14.35
C TYR A 11 -5.09 -1.71 15.46
N ARG A 12 -3.85 -1.64 15.92
CA ARG A 12 -3.40 -0.71 16.95
C ARG A 12 -2.32 0.19 16.39
N ILE A 13 -2.52 1.51 16.47
CA ILE A 13 -1.57 2.46 15.88
C ILE A 13 -0.19 2.39 16.56
N GLU A 14 -0.15 1.99 17.83
CA GLU A 14 1.07 1.71 18.59
C GLU A 14 1.82 0.44 18.13
N GLU A 15 1.14 -0.45 17.41
CA GLU A 15 1.71 -1.68 16.84
C GLU A 15 2.01 -1.54 15.34
N ASP A 16 1.65 -0.40 14.72
CA ASP A 16 1.92 -0.12 13.31
C ASP A 16 3.42 -0.25 13.01
N PRO A 17 3.85 -1.22 12.17
CA PRO A 17 5.26 -1.44 11.88
C PRO A 17 5.94 -0.23 11.25
N CYS A 18 5.19 0.64 10.57
CA CYS A 18 5.73 1.88 10.03
C CYS A 18 6.18 2.85 11.11
N THR A 19 5.61 2.83 12.31
CA THR A 19 6.07 3.69 13.42
C THR A 19 7.48 3.33 13.90
N LYS A 20 7.94 2.10 13.60
CA LYS A 20 9.30 1.63 13.92
C LYS A 20 10.34 2.11 12.90
N VAL A 21 9.91 2.65 11.76
CA VAL A 21 10.83 3.24 10.77
C VAL A 21 11.36 4.56 11.33
N THR A 22 12.58 4.56 11.82
CA THR A 22 13.26 5.77 12.35
C THR A 22 14.20 6.41 11.33
N ALA A 23 14.55 5.67 10.28
CA ALA A 23 15.29 6.19 9.14
C ALA A 23 14.55 7.42 8.55
N TYR A 24 15.31 8.42 8.11
CA TYR A 24 14.78 9.66 7.51
C TYR A 24 13.89 10.51 8.45
N GLY A 25 14.21 10.52 9.75
CA GLY A 25 13.62 11.42 10.75
C GLY A 25 12.34 10.91 11.42
N GLY A 26 12.02 9.62 11.25
CA GLY A 26 10.86 9.00 11.90
C GLY A 26 9.51 9.58 11.48
N GLY A 27 8.48 9.29 12.29
CA GLY A 27 7.13 9.79 12.08
C GLY A 27 6.38 9.11 10.94
N TRP A 28 6.67 7.85 10.65
CA TRP A 28 6.02 7.10 9.58
C TRP A 28 4.81 6.32 10.11
N ARG A 29 3.84 6.05 9.23
CA ARG A 29 2.65 5.21 9.48
C ARG A 29 2.16 4.51 8.22
N LEU A 30 1.27 3.54 8.35
CA LEU A 30 0.49 3.05 7.21
C LEU A 30 -0.35 4.19 6.60
N PRO A 31 -0.52 4.23 5.27
CA PRO A 31 -1.40 5.20 4.61
C PRO A 31 -2.85 4.93 4.98
N THR A 32 -3.70 5.94 4.89
CA THR A 32 -5.17 5.77 4.91
C THR A 32 -5.67 5.40 3.52
N GLN A 33 -6.85 4.81 3.42
CA GLN A 33 -7.52 4.56 2.13
C GLN A 33 -7.66 5.84 1.31
N LYS A 34 -8.00 6.96 1.96
CA LYS A 34 -8.11 8.25 1.28
C LYS A 34 -6.78 8.67 0.64
N GLU A 35 -5.67 8.53 1.36
CA GLU A 35 -4.34 8.89 0.82
C GLU A 35 -3.95 7.99 -0.36
N VAL A 36 -4.30 6.70 -0.29
CA VAL A 36 -4.14 5.79 -1.42
C VAL A 36 -4.98 6.25 -2.61
N VAL A 37 -6.28 6.51 -2.43
CA VAL A 37 -7.18 6.96 -3.50
C VAL A 37 -6.72 8.28 -4.11
N ASP A 38 -6.38 9.26 -3.27
CA ASP A 38 -5.88 10.57 -3.70
C ASP A 38 -4.56 10.44 -4.49
N SER A 39 -3.77 9.39 -4.22
CA SER A 39 -2.56 9.09 -4.98
C SER A 39 -2.85 8.35 -6.29
N ALA A 40 -3.69 7.32 -6.26
CA ALA A 40 -4.05 6.49 -7.40
C ALA A 40 -4.95 7.19 -8.43
N GLY A 41 -5.64 8.27 -8.05
CA GLY A 41 -6.46 9.08 -8.96
C GLY A 41 -5.69 10.12 -9.78
N LYS A 42 -4.39 10.34 -9.55
CA LYS A 42 -3.60 11.43 -10.14
C LYS A 42 -2.61 11.00 -11.22
N ASN A 43 -3.01 10.09 -12.11
CA ASN A 43 -2.18 9.42 -13.12
C ASN A 43 -1.42 8.22 -12.53
N VAL A 44 -1.87 7.02 -12.86
CA VAL A 44 -1.15 5.78 -12.56
C VAL A 44 -0.67 5.19 -13.87
N TYR A 45 0.63 4.97 -13.99
CA TYR A 45 1.17 4.24 -15.11
C TYR A 45 0.81 2.78 -14.89
N THR A 46 -0.09 2.29 -15.73
CA THR A 46 -0.51 0.90 -15.71
C THR A 46 0.63 0.01 -16.16
N PHE A 47 1.02 -0.86 -15.24
CA PHE A 47 1.85 -2.04 -15.34
C PHE A 47 2.26 -2.54 -16.75
N PRO A 48 3.51 -3.00 -16.94
CA PRO A 48 4.56 -3.11 -15.93
C PRO A 48 5.44 -1.85 -15.87
N GLY A 49 5.54 -1.26 -14.68
CA GLY A 49 6.64 -0.36 -14.35
C GLY A 49 7.83 -1.11 -13.79
N TYR A 50 9.05 -0.59 -14.00
CA TYR A 50 10.26 -1.11 -13.37
C TYR A 50 11.02 0.00 -12.65
N TYR A 51 11.38 -0.26 -11.40
CA TYR A 51 12.31 0.56 -10.61
C TYR A 51 13.51 -0.32 -10.28
N ASN A 52 14.68 -0.01 -10.85
CA ASN A 52 15.93 -0.77 -10.64
C ASN A 52 15.76 -2.30 -10.78
N GLY A 53 15.03 -2.75 -11.81
CA GLY A 53 14.78 -4.17 -12.08
C GLY A 53 13.63 -4.80 -11.28
N VAL A 54 13.05 -4.09 -10.30
CA VAL A 54 11.88 -4.53 -9.56
C VAL A 54 10.62 -4.14 -10.34
N LYS A 55 9.76 -5.12 -10.63
CA LYS A 55 8.47 -4.93 -11.30
C LYS A 55 7.45 -4.31 -10.34
N GLY A 56 6.61 -3.39 -10.81
CA GLY A 56 5.59 -2.71 -10.00
C GLY A 56 4.78 -1.68 -10.79
N ILE A 57 4.30 -0.65 -10.08
CA ILE A 57 3.61 0.51 -10.66
C ILE A 57 4.22 1.82 -10.16
N PHE A 58 4.14 2.86 -10.98
CA PHE A 58 4.44 4.23 -10.61
C PHE A 58 3.15 5.04 -10.47
N ILE A 59 3.03 5.77 -9.36
CA ILE A 59 1.93 6.66 -9.05
C ILE A 59 2.39 8.11 -9.29
N GLY A 60 1.54 8.92 -9.93
CA GLY A 60 1.80 10.32 -10.30
C GLY A 60 2.32 10.53 -11.72
N THR A 61 2.26 9.50 -12.57
CA THR A 61 2.70 9.51 -13.98
C THR A 61 1.80 8.56 -14.78
N ASP A 62 1.66 8.77 -16.08
CA ASP A 62 0.95 7.89 -17.03
C ASP A 62 1.91 7.09 -17.93
N THR A 63 3.22 7.24 -17.71
CA THR A 63 4.29 6.56 -18.44
C THR A 63 5.39 6.11 -17.49
N GLN A 64 6.18 5.12 -17.91
CA GLN A 64 7.39 4.69 -17.20
C GLN A 64 8.36 5.88 -17.07
N PRO A 65 8.72 6.33 -15.85
CA PRO A 65 9.68 7.40 -15.70
C PRO A 65 11.06 6.99 -16.23
N ALA A 66 11.87 7.98 -16.62
CA ALA A 66 13.29 7.76 -16.88
C ALA A 66 14.02 7.36 -15.56
N PRO A 67 15.10 6.57 -15.61
CA PRO A 67 15.81 6.15 -14.41
C PRO A 67 16.27 7.29 -13.48
N ALA A 68 16.66 8.44 -14.05
CA ALA A 68 17.06 9.61 -13.28
C ALA A 68 15.91 10.29 -12.51
N ASP A 69 14.66 9.96 -12.85
CA ASP A 69 13.46 10.56 -12.28
C ASP A 69 12.69 9.61 -11.35
N TYR A 70 13.20 8.39 -11.12
CA TYR A 70 12.52 7.38 -10.31
C TYR A 70 12.12 7.89 -8.92
N ASP A 71 12.99 8.64 -8.25
CA ASP A 71 12.73 9.16 -6.89
C ASP A 71 11.74 10.34 -6.86
N LYS A 72 11.30 10.83 -8.02
CA LYS A 72 10.24 11.86 -8.12
C LYS A 72 8.83 11.25 -7.99
N TYR A 73 8.70 9.93 -8.16
CA TYR A 73 7.42 9.24 -8.20
C TYR A 73 7.32 8.19 -7.09
N LEU A 74 6.09 7.94 -6.63
CA LEU A 74 5.83 6.85 -5.71
C LEU A 74 5.85 5.53 -6.49
N PHE A 75 6.84 4.68 -6.24
CA PHE A 75 6.89 3.32 -6.78
C PHE A 75 6.33 2.30 -5.79
N LEU A 76 5.39 1.46 -6.22
CA LEU A 76 4.88 0.32 -5.47
C LEU A 76 5.30 -0.98 -6.16
N PRO A 77 6.16 -1.80 -5.54
CA PRO A 77 6.56 -3.10 -6.09
C PRO A 77 5.38 -4.06 -6.29
N LEU A 78 5.48 -4.98 -7.24
CA LEU A 78 4.61 -6.15 -7.32
C LEU A 78 5.02 -7.16 -6.23
N ALA A 79 4.89 -6.74 -4.96
CA ALA A 79 5.39 -7.45 -3.79
C ALA A 79 4.61 -8.73 -3.45
N GLY A 80 3.46 -8.95 -4.11
CA GLY A 80 2.57 -10.05 -3.82
C GLY A 80 1.71 -9.79 -2.60
N PHE A 81 1.08 -10.87 -2.14
CA PHE A 81 0.35 -10.93 -0.88
C PHE A 81 0.36 -12.36 -0.36
N GLY A 82 0.20 -12.52 0.94
CA GLY A 82 -0.01 -13.78 1.65
C GLY A 82 -1.43 -13.83 2.23
N ASN A 83 -1.83 -15.01 2.70
CA ASN A 83 -3.05 -15.19 3.47
C ASN A 83 -2.71 -15.81 4.83
N THR A 84 -3.69 -16.02 5.71
CA THR A 84 -3.47 -16.57 7.06
C THR A 84 -2.66 -17.89 7.08
N TYR A 85 -2.64 -18.63 5.97
CA TYR A 85 -2.02 -19.94 5.87
C TYR A 85 -0.71 -19.95 5.08
N ASN A 86 -0.37 -18.86 4.37
CA ASN A 86 0.76 -18.82 3.47
C ASN A 86 1.53 -17.51 3.60
N ALA A 87 2.86 -17.63 3.70
CA ALA A 87 3.76 -16.48 3.57
C ALA A 87 3.54 -15.73 2.25
N VAL A 88 3.91 -14.44 2.22
CA VAL A 88 3.86 -13.60 1.02
C VAL A 88 4.66 -14.26 -0.10
N LYS A 89 4.00 -14.52 -1.23
CA LYS A 89 4.66 -15.04 -2.44
C LYS A 89 4.63 -13.99 -3.54
N ALA A 90 5.67 -13.96 -4.36
CA ALA A 90 5.63 -13.23 -5.62
C ALA A 90 4.41 -13.71 -6.42
N SER A 91 3.53 -12.76 -6.76
CA SER A 91 2.24 -13.01 -7.38
C SER A 91 2.07 -12.08 -8.58
N VAL A 92 1.09 -12.38 -9.43
CA VAL A 92 0.67 -11.49 -10.53
C VAL A 92 -0.12 -10.27 -10.03
N GLU A 93 -0.45 -10.25 -8.74
CA GLU A 93 -1.14 -9.19 -8.03
C GLU A 93 -0.33 -8.80 -6.79
N ALA A 94 -0.26 -7.50 -6.48
CA ALA A 94 0.21 -7.04 -5.19
C ALA A 94 -0.94 -6.43 -4.39
N ARG A 95 -0.90 -6.60 -3.06
CA ARG A 95 -1.83 -5.96 -2.13
C ARG A 95 -1.08 -5.22 -1.04
N TYR A 96 -1.59 -4.06 -0.67
CA TYR A 96 -1.00 -3.18 0.32
C TYR A 96 -2.02 -2.75 1.36
N TRP A 97 -1.64 -2.88 2.63
CA TRP A 97 -2.49 -2.47 3.73
C TRP A 97 -2.69 -0.96 3.80
N THR A 98 -3.88 -0.55 4.21
CA THR A 98 -4.16 0.78 4.73
C THR A 98 -4.54 0.72 6.21
N SER A 99 -4.40 1.84 6.90
CA SER A 99 -4.83 2.03 8.29
C SER A 99 -6.33 2.30 8.43
N THR A 100 -7.10 2.27 7.33
CA THR A 100 -8.53 2.57 7.36
C THR A 100 -9.34 1.32 7.68
N GLU A 101 -10.06 1.38 8.79
CA GLU A 101 -10.94 0.32 9.28
C GLU A 101 -12.24 0.30 8.45
N LEU A 102 -12.61 -0.88 7.93
CA LEU A 102 -13.96 -1.15 7.42
C LEU A 102 -14.85 -1.70 8.55
N SER A 103 -14.30 -2.58 9.37
CA SER A 103 -14.93 -3.17 10.56
C SER A 103 -13.83 -3.70 11.49
N ALA A 104 -14.17 -4.08 12.72
CA ALA A 104 -13.23 -4.48 13.77
C ALA A 104 -12.06 -5.39 13.32
N GLU A 105 -12.29 -6.32 12.39
CA GLU A 105 -11.26 -7.24 11.88
C GLU A 105 -10.90 -7.03 10.39
N ASN A 106 -11.60 -6.13 9.68
CA ASN A 106 -11.40 -5.91 8.24
C ASN A 106 -10.92 -4.49 7.94
N PHE A 107 -9.87 -4.39 7.12
CA PHE A 107 -9.20 -3.15 6.76
C PHE A 107 -9.20 -2.99 5.25
N TYR A 108 -9.32 -1.75 4.80
CA TYR A 108 -9.21 -1.47 3.37
C TYR A 108 -7.79 -1.74 2.89
N ASP A 109 -7.72 -2.36 1.73
CA ASP A 109 -6.50 -2.66 1.01
C ASP A 109 -6.45 -1.95 -0.34
N PHE A 110 -5.25 -1.90 -0.88
CA PHE A 110 -4.97 -1.42 -2.22
C PHE A 110 -4.34 -2.54 -3.02
N SER A 111 -4.91 -2.90 -4.16
CA SER A 111 -4.33 -3.92 -5.02
C SER A 111 -4.11 -3.45 -6.45
N PHE A 112 -3.15 -4.09 -7.11
CA PHE A 112 -2.95 -3.90 -8.54
C PHE A 112 -2.40 -5.16 -9.19
N ASN A 113 -2.71 -5.30 -10.47
CA ASN A 113 -2.20 -6.34 -11.36
C ASN A 113 -2.12 -5.80 -12.80
N SER A 114 -1.92 -6.67 -13.79
CA SER A 114 -1.90 -6.27 -15.20
C SER A 114 -3.22 -5.70 -15.73
N GLY A 115 -4.34 -5.96 -15.04
CA GLY A 115 -5.66 -5.41 -15.35
C GLY A 115 -5.92 -4.02 -14.76
N GLY A 116 -4.99 -3.49 -13.95
CA GLY A 116 -5.07 -2.16 -13.38
C GLY A 116 -5.03 -2.14 -11.86
N VAL A 117 -5.57 -1.07 -11.30
CA VAL A 117 -5.57 -0.77 -9.88
C VAL A 117 -6.98 -0.93 -9.32
N THR A 118 -7.08 -1.58 -8.17
CA THR A 118 -8.33 -1.79 -7.44
C THR A 118 -8.18 -1.25 -6.03
N ILE A 119 -9.14 -0.43 -5.62
CA ILE A 119 -9.32 -0.09 -4.21
C ILE A 119 -10.14 -1.23 -3.61
N GLY A 120 -9.53 -1.98 -2.70
CA GLY A 120 -10.16 -3.14 -2.09
C GLY A 120 -11.38 -2.75 -1.25
N THR A 121 -12.28 -3.70 -1.06
CA THR A 121 -13.52 -3.52 -0.28
C THR A 121 -13.39 -4.05 1.14
N GLY A 122 -12.16 -4.16 1.66
CA GLY A 122 -11.84 -4.67 2.98
C GLY A 122 -11.40 -6.12 2.97
N GLN A 123 -10.33 -6.41 3.72
CA GLN A 123 -9.80 -7.75 3.95
C GLN A 123 -9.43 -7.95 5.42
N TYR A 124 -9.34 -9.21 5.83
CA TYR A 124 -9.02 -9.58 7.20
C TYR A 124 -7.59 -9.15 7.55
N TYR A 125 -7.41 -8.32 8.58
CA TYR A 125 -6.09 -7.71 8.91
C TYR A 125 -4.99 -8.75 9.17
N LYS A 126 -5.36 -9.99 9.52
CA LYS A 126 -4.39 -11.09 9.71
C LYS A 126 -3.84 -11.65 8.39
N TYR A 127 -4.29 -11.18 7.24
CA TYR A 127 -3.72 -11.55 5.95
C TYR A 127 -2.37 -10.86 5.73
N GLY A 128 -1.49 -11.53 5.01
CA GLY A 128 -0.13 -11.08 4.77
C GLY A 128 -0.04 -10.09 3.62
N GLU A 129 -0.71 -8.94 3.68
CA GLU A 129 -0.52 -7.92 2.66
C GLU A 129 0.77 -7.12 2.87
N SER A 130 1.27 -6.52 1.79
CA SER A 130 2.49 -5.73 1.83
C SER A 130 2.28 -4.42 2.59
N ILE A 131 3.35 -3.91 3.19
CA ILE A 131 3.32 -2.67 3.96
C ILE A 131 4.00 -1.57 3.15
N ARG A 132 3.34 -0.41 3.04
CA ARG A 132 3.97 0.83 2.60
C ARG A 132 3.83 1.87 3.70
N CYS A 133 4.91 2.57 4.01
CA CYS A 133 4.90 3.63 5.01
C CYS A 133 4.82 5.01 4.35
N VAL A 134 4.02 5.90 4.94
CA VAL A 134 3.92 7.32 4.58
C VAL A 134 4.27 8.18 5.80
N LYS A 135 4.83 9.36 5.56
CA LYS A 135 5.22 10.27 6.63
C LYS A 135 3.98 10.97 7.20
N ARG A 136 3.89 11.08 8.52
CA ARG A 136 2.90 11.92 9.19
C ARG A 136 3.16 13.37 8.80
N LYS A 137 2.10 14.08 8.44
CA LYS A 137 2.15 15.54 8.28
C LYS A 137 2.29 16.21 9.64
#